data_AF-A0A660N2C3-F1
#
_entry.id   AF-A0A660N2C3-F1
#
_cell.length_a   1.000
_cell.length_b   1.000
_cell.length_c   1.000
_cell.angle_alpha   90.00
_cell.angle_beta   90.00
_cell.angle_gamma   90.00
#
_symmetry.space_group_name_H-M   'P 1'
#
loop_
_entity.id
_entity.type
_entity.pdbx_description
1 polymer ?
#
loop_
_entity_poly.entity_id
_entity_poly.type
_entity_poly.pdbx_seq_one_letter_code
_entity_poly.pdbx_strand_id
1 'polypeptide(L)'
;FDQLLVQIIEEWAGELKNCPSYVSKVEKAPPETRVNLLIFLIEQIRGWKLFKEGGPAYKSMPAEMRYTNKGTKRCILAQAIARKNLPMSEDDIRRIFAAMFDANGLAEDQAYFYPIKHLLNQIKKQYPNPSEALIGSLKIAREQFQKFSSQSMQDIYFIDRTTASKIVSAFGESIGEVGQAAFPYDDRFAAYANPQLAALPAPEQKTWAKIITLALSANAAQPSAKYLKESKALIDELGADKFKKMLHGWLDFARTAEDRLVFPIENINQTVFKGLVWMCAHFHDTATITAIADLALHSYEKVPDVGARYQAIGNACFYTLYRSKGLDGIAQLTRLRLRIKFSNAQTAISKYLEAAAAERGVSRSQIEDMAVDDFKLQNHSRDYAFNDYTCRLAITGVGKSELLWFKPDGTPQKTVPSFVKDDFADKLKKIKATQKNLNTQLTAQRDRLDQMLRS
;
A
#
# COMPACT_ATOMS: atom_id res chain seq x y z
N PHE A 1 -22.77 -7.04 38.39
CA PHE A 1 -21.30 -7.01 38.18
C PHE A 1 -20.63 -5.81 38.83
N ASP A 2 -21.33 -4.70 39.09
CA ASP A 2 -20.75 -3.50 39.73
C ASP A 2 -20.06 -3.76 41.07
N GLN A 3 -20.71 -4.47 42.00
CA GLN A 3 -20.13 -4.81 43.30
C GLN A 3 -18.85 -5.65 43.15
N LEU A 4 -18.87 -6.63 42.23
CA LEU A 4 -17.69 -7.44 41.91
C LEU A 4 -16.55 -6.59 41.34
N LEU A 5 -16.86 -5.65 40.45
CA LEU A 5 -15.87 -4.76 39.86
C LEU A 5 -15.25 -3.82 40.89
N VAL A 6 -16.06 -3.24 41.79
CA VAL A 6 -15.57 -2.43 42.91
C VAL A 6 -14.61 -3.24 43.77
N GLN A 7 -15.02 -4.45 44.16
CA GLN A 7 -14.21 -5.35 44.97
C GLN A 7 -12.87 -5.70 44.28
N ILE A 8 -12.89 -6.05 42.99
CA ILE A 8 -11.67 -6.34 42.22
C ILE A 8 -10.77 -5.11 42.16
N ILE A 9 -11.32 -3.92 41.89
CA ILE A 9 -10.52 -2.70 41.76
C ILE A 9 -9.83 -2.33 43.08
N GLU A 10 -10.49 -2.55 44.21
CA GLU A 10 -9.98 -2.31 45.58
C GLU A 10 -8.89 -3.32 45.96
N GLU A 11 -9.08 -4.60 45.64
CA GLU A 11 -8.11 -5.66 45.91
C GLU A 11 -6.90 -5.63 44.95
N TRP A 12 -7.04 -4.97 43.80
CA TRP A 12 -6.03 -4.99 42.75
C TRP A 12 -4.83 -4.10 43.07
N ALA A 13 -3.89 -4.69 43.81
CA ALA A 13 -2.53 -4.20 44.04
C ALA A 13 -1.51 -5.03 43.23
N GLY A 14 -0.81 -4.38 42.30
CA GLY A 14 0.19 -5.05 41.45
C GLY A 14 -0.42 -5.93 40.35
N GLU A 15 -0.04 -7.20 40.29
CA GLU A 15 -0.48 -8.12 39.23
C GLU A 15 -1.88 -8.69 39.47
N LEU A 16 -2.72 -8.72 38.43
CA LEU A 16 -4.11 -9.21 38.50
C LEU A 16 -4.21 -10.67 38.98
N LYS A 17 -3.18 -11.51 38.73
CA LYS A 17 -3.11 -12.89 39.20
C LYS A 17 -3.07 -13.03 40.73
N ASN A 18 -2.73 -11.94 41.43
CA ASN A 18 -2.67 -11.89 42.89
C ASN A 18 -3.96 -11.33 43.51
N CYS A 19 -4.95 -10.90 42.70
CA CYS A 19 -6.23 -10.39 43.18
C CYS A 19 -7.18 -11.56 43.53
N PRO A 20 -7.52 -11.77 44.82
CA PRO A 20 -8.32 -12.92 45.25
C PRO A 20 -9.69 -13.00 44.58
N SER A 21 -10.40 -11.87 44.47
CA SER A 21 -11.71 -11.80 43.82
C SER A 21 -11.65 -12.05 42.33
N TYR A 22 -10.59 -11.60 41.64
CA TYR A 22 -10.39 -11.94 40.24
C TYR A 22 -10.18 -13.45 40.06
N VAL A 23 -9.26 -14.06 40.81
CA VAL A 23 -8.94 -15.48 40.66
C VAL A 23 -10.14 -16.37 41.01
N SER A 24 -10.83 -16.07 42.12
CA SER A 24 -11.94 -16.89 42.60
C SER A 24 -13.25 -16.67 41.85
N LYS A 25 -13.58 -15.42 41.50
CA LYS A 25 -14.92 -15.05 40.96
C LYS A 25 -14.93 -14.71 39.47
N VAL A 26 -13.77 -14.57 38.82
CA VAL A 26 -13.67 -14.25 37.38
C VAL A 26 -12.93 -15.33 36.62
N GLU A 27 -11.69 -15.64 37.01
CA GLU A 27 -10.85 -16.59 36.27
C GLU A 27 -11.42 -18.01 36.29
N LYS A 28 -11.92 -18.44 37.45
CA LYS A 28 -12.52 -19.77 37.66
C LYS A 28 -14.03 -19.81 37.37
N ALA A 29 -14.63 -18.69 36.96
CA ALA A 29 -16.06 -18.63 36.71
C ALA A 29 -16.44 -19.39 35.42
N PRO A 30 -17.70 -19.86 35.31
CA PRO A 30 -18.21 -20.46 34.08
C PRO A 30 -18.03 -19.54 32.86
N PRO A 31 -17.89 -20.11 31.64
CA PRO A 31 -17.71 -19.32 30.42
C PRO A 31 -18.77 -18.23 30.24
N GLU A 32 -20.05 -18.54 30.47
CA GLU A 32 -21.16 -17.60 30.36
C GLU A 32 -20.98 -16.38 31.29
N THR A 33 -20.62 -16.61 32.56
CA THR A 33 -20.35 -15.53 33.53
C THR A 33 -19.20 -14.63 33.05
N ARG A 34 -18.15 -15.23 32.47
CA ARG A 34 -16.99 -14.49 31.95
C ARG A 34 -17.34 -13.69 30.69
N VAL A 35 -18.17 -14.24 29.79
CA VAL A 35 -18.70 -13.53 28.62
C VAL A 35 -19.55 -12.35 29.05
N ASN A 36 -20.52 -12.56 29.94
CA ASN A 36 -21.40 -11.49 30.43
C ASN A 36 -20.61 -10.41 31.18
N LEU A 37 -19.59 -10.77 31.95
CA LEU A 37 -18.68 -9.81 32.58
C LEU A 37 -17.86 -9.04 31.53
N LEU A 38 -17.38 -9.71 30.46
CA LEU A 38 -16.66 -9.04 29.39
C LEU A 38 -17.54 -8.01 28.67
N ILE A 39 -18.77 -8.38 28.32
CA ILE A 39 -19.76 -7.46 27.72
C ILE A 39 -20.01 -6.28 28.65
N PHE A 40 -20.24 -6.54 29.94
CA PHE A 40 -20.40 -5.50 30.95
C PHE A 40 -19.17 -4.58 31.04
N LEU A 41 -17.95 -5.12 30.99
CA LEU A 41 -16.73 -4.31 31.03
C LEU A 41 -16.57 -3.46 29.76
N ILE A 42 -16.88 -4.02 28.59
CA ILE A 42 -16.92 -3.29 27.32
C ILE A 42 -17.91 -2.14 27.44
N GLU A 43 -19.11 -2.39 27.97
CA GLU A 43 -20.13 -1.38 28.28
C GLU A 43 -19.65 -0.29 29.24
N GLN A 44 -18.84 -0.65 30.23
CA GLN A 44 -18.31 0.29 31.21
C GLN A 44 -17.06 1.05 30.74
N ILE A 45 -16.37 0.58 29.69
CA ILE A 45 -15.37 1.37 28.96
C ILE A 45 -16.07 2.55 28.26
N ARG A 46 -17.35 2.40 27.90
CA ARG A 46 -18.16 3.39 27.16
C ARG A 46 -18.58 4.65 27.94
N GLY A 47 -18.51 4.64 29.27
CA GLY A 47 -19.14 5.66 30.12
C GLY A 47 -18.38 6.98 30.31
N TRP A 48 -17.32 7.25 29.54
CA TRP A 48 -16.44 8.39 29.78
C TRP A 48 -16.68 9.53 28.77
N LYS A 49 -17.75 10.31 28.99
CA LYS A 49 -17.65 11.74 28.66
C LYS A 49 -16.55 12.29 29.54
N LEU A 50 -15.34 12.41 29.01
CA LEU A 50 -14.32 13.25 29.61
C LEU A 50 -14.94 14.64 29.76
N PHE A 51 -15.27 14.97 31.01
CA PHE A 51 -15.35 16.29 31.58
C PHE A 51 -15.02 17.37 30.57
N LYS A 52 -16.05 18.01 30.01
CA LYS A 52 -15.85 19.27 29.30
C LYS A 52 -15.13 20.20 30.28
N GLU A 53 -13.93 20.63 29.91
CA GLU A 53 -13.09 21.50 30.72
C GLU A 53 -13.95 22.66 31.27
N GLY A 54 -13.97 22.82 32.60
CA GLY A 54 -14.75 23.88 33.27
C GLY A 54 -16.16 23.52 33.76
N GLY A 55 -16.65 22.28 33.56
CA GLY A 55 -17.93 21.82 34.10
C GLY A 55 -17.97 21.72 35.64
N PRO A 56 -19.15 21.77 36.30
CA PRO A 56 -19.27 21.81 37.76
C PRO A 56 -18.62 20.63 38.48
N ALA A 57 -18.63 19.45 37.87
CA ALA A 57 -18.01 18.23 38.41
C ALA A 57 -16.47 18.19 38.23
N TYR A 58 -15.91 18.96 37.28
CA TYR A 58 -14.46 19.08 37.05
C TYR A 58 -13.80 19.92 38.15
N LYS A 59 -14.49 20.99 38.56
CA LYS A 59 -13.98 21.98 39.53
C LYS A 59 -14.02 21.51 40.99
N SER A 60 -14.65 20.38 41.29
CA SER A 60 -14.85 19.87 42.65
C SER A 60 -13.94 18.70 43.03
N MET A 61 -12.87 18.41 42.29
CA MET A 61 -12.02 17.23 42.50
C MET A 61 -10.58 17.58 42.96
N PRO A 62 -10.01 16.88 43.96
CA PRO A 62 -8.63 17.12 44.41
C PRO A 62 -7.58 16.71 43.38
N ALA A 63 -6.44 17.42 43.39
CA ALA A 63 -5.38 17.41 42.38
C ALA A 63 -4.59 16.11 42.21
N GLU A 64 -4.83 15.08 43.03
CA GLU A 64 -4.10 13.82 43.02
C GLU A 64 -5.02 12.65 42.62
N MET A 65 -4.83 12.14 41.39
CA MET A 65 -4.98 10.72 41.04
C MET A 65 -6.36 10.00 41.02
N ARG A 66 -7.52 10.66 40.97
CA ARG A 66 -8.79 9.88 40.84
C ARG A 66 -9.11 9.38 39.42
N TYR A 67 -8.33 9.75 38.39
CA TYR A 67 -8.75 9.63 36.98
C TYR A 67 -7.99 8.64 36.08
N THR A 68 -6.86 8.04 36.45
CA THR A 68 -6.13 7.09 35.55
C THR A 68 -6.35 5.61 35.88
N ASN A 69 -6.78 5.26 37.09
CA ASN A 69 -6.72 3.87 37.56
C ASN A 69 -7.96 3.02 37.19
N LYS A 70 -9.19 3.56 37.27
CA LYS A 70 -10.41 2.75 37.07
C LYS A 70 -10.71 2.38 35.61
N GLY A 71 -10.60 3.32 34.67
CA GLY A 71 -10.78 3.05 33.23
C GLY A 71 -9.71 2.09 32.69
N THR A 72 -8.45 2.34 33.05
CA THR A 72 -7.31 1.47 32.73
C THR A 72 -7.45 0.08 33.34
N LYS A 73 -7.88 -0.04 34.61
CA LYS A 73 -8.18 -1.34 35.25
C LYS A 73 -9.31 -2.10 34.54
N ARG A 74 -10.39 -1.42 34.11
CA ARG A 74 -11.47 -2.06 33.32
C ARG A 74 -10.96 -2.58 31.98
N CYS A 75 -10.17 -1.78 31.25
CA CYS A 75 -9.51 -2.21 30.02
C CYS A 75 -8.61 -3.42 30.27
N ILE A 76 -7.70 -3.36 31.25
CA ILE A 76 -6.80 -4.47 31.57
C ILE A 76 -7.59 -5.73 31.97
N LEU A 77 -8.70 -5.59 32.70
CA LEU A 77 -9.57 -6.71 33.07
C LEU A 77 -10.27 -7.31 31.84
N ALA A 78 -10.81 -6.50 30.93
CA ALA A 78 -11.38 -6.96 29.67
C ALA A 78 -10.33 -7.69 28.82
N GLN A 79 -9.13 -7.14 28.71
CA GLN A 79 -7.98 -7.76 28.03
C GLN A 79 -7.59 -9.08 28.69
N ALA A 80 -7.56 -9.17 30.03
CA ALA A 80 -7.21 -10.37 30.76
C ALA A 80 -8.24 -11.51 30.56
N ILE A 81 -9.54 -11.17 30.58
CA ILE A 81 -10.62 -12.13 30.32
C ILE A 81 -10.52 -12.68 28.90
N ALA A 82 -10.33 -11.80 27.90
CA ALA A 82 -10.23 -12.17 26.50
C ALA A 82 -8.90 -12.86 26.13
N ARG A 83 -7.82 -12.65 26.90
CA ARG A 83 -6.51 -13.30 26.64
C ARG A 83 -6.50 -14.77 27.04
N LYS A 84 -7.30 -15.16 28.03
CA LYS A 84 -7.44 -16.57 28.46
C LYS A 84 -8.49 -17.28 27.61
N ASN A 85 -8.38 -18.61 27.50
CA ASN A 85 -9.36 -19.43 26.81
C ASN A 85 -10.77 -19.13 27.34
N LEU A 86 -11.64 -18.66 26.44
CA LEU A 86 -13.01 -18.28 26.70
C LEU A 86 -13.87 -18.99 25.65
N PRO A 87 -14.44 -20.16 25.97
CA PRO A 87 -15.45 -20.78 25.13
C PRO A 87 -16.62 -19.82 24.93
N MET A 88 -17.00 -19.55 23.69
CA MET A 88 -18.08 -18.63 23.32
C MET A 88 -18.98 -19.30 22.30
N SER A 89 -20.29 -19.17 22.43
CA SER A 89 -21.22 -19.49 21.34
C SER A 89 -21.14 -18.42 20.23
N GLU A 90 -21.67 -18.71 19.04
CA GLU A 90 -21.80 -17.68 17.99
C GLU A 90 -22.70 -16.51 18.43
N ASP A 91 -23.67 -16.74 19.31
CA ASP A 91 -24.49 -15.68 19.91
C ASP A 91 -23.69 -14.81 20.87
N ASP A 92 -22.84 -15.41 21.71
CA ASP A 92 -21.94 -14.67 22.59
C ASP A 92 -21.01 -13.75 21.79
N ILE A 93 -20.43 -14.26 20.70
CA ILE A 93 -19.56 -13.47 19.81
C ILE A 93 -20.34 -12.28 19.23
N ARG A 94 -21.54 -12.52 18.68
CA ARG A 94 -22.39 -11.45 18.13
C ARG A 94 -22.70 -10.39 19.19
N ARG A 95 -23.08 -10.80 20.41
CA ARG A 95 -23.35 -9.89 21.54
C ARG A 95 -22.11 -9.08 21.94
N ILE A 96 -20.92 -9.69 21.97
CA ILE A 96 -19.66 -9.00 22.28
C ILE A 96 -19.33 -7.94 21.22
N PHE A 97 -19.46 -8.25 19.93
CA PHE A 97 -19.14 -7.29 18.86
C PHE A 97 -20.21 -6.21 18.69
N ALA A 98 -21.48 -6.55 18.85
CA ALA A 98 -22.57 -5.57 18.95
C ALA A 98 -22.29 -4.57 20.08
N ALA A 99 -21.82 -5.08 21.23
CA ALA A 99 -21.40 -4.28 22.35
C ALA A 99 -20.18 -3.35 22.05
N MET A 100 -19.42 -3.61 21.00
CA MET A 100 -18.30 -2.74 20.61
C MET A 100 -18.67 -1.75 19.49
N PHE A 101 -19.55 -2.13 18.57
CA PHE A 101 -19.63 -1.50 17.25
C PHE A 101 -21.04 -1.18 16.70
N ASP A 102 -22.14 -1.64 17.32
CA ASP A 102 -23.48 -1.30 16.81
C ASP A 102 -23.81 0.20 16.98
N ALA A 103 -24.88 0.70 16.32
CA ALA A 103 -25.26 2.12 16.36
C ALA A 103 -25.58 2.66 17.77
N ASN A 104 -25.93 1.77 18.71
CA ASN A 104 -26.10 2.06 20.14
C ASN A 104 -24.83 1.71 20.98
N GLY A 105 -23.79 1.22 20.31
CA GLY A 105 -22.45 0.96 20.81
C GLY A 105 -21.76 2.28 21.06
N LEU A 106 -21.88 2.73 22.29
CA LEU A 106 -21.39 4.01 22.74
C LEU A 106 -19.85 4.10 22.53
N ALA A 107 -19.46 5.18 21.83
CA ALA A 107 -18.09 5.69 21.61
C ALA A 107 -17.21 4.92 20.60
N GLU A 108 -17.32 5.29 19.31
CA GLU A 108 -16.36 4.93 18.25
C GLU A 108 -14.92 5.30 18.66
N ASP A 109 -14.75 6.39 19.43
CA ASP A 109 -13.47 6.99 19.87
C ASP A 109 -12.61 6.13 20.81
N GLN A 110 -13.10 4.99 21.31
CA GLN A 110 -12.42 4.18 22.33
C GLN A 110 -12.02 2.76 21.85
N ALA A 111 -12.13 2.47 20.55
CA ALA A 111 -11.94 1.10 20.04
C ALA A 111 -10.56 0.49 20.31
N TYR A 112 -9.52 1.30 20.55
CA TYR A 112 -8.18 0.81 20.95
C TYR A 112 -8.16 0.06 22.29
N PHE A 113 -9.09 0.37 23.20
CA PHE A 113 -9.16 -0.29 24.51
C PHE A 113 -9.87 -1.65 24.46
N TYR A 114 -10.53 -1.97 23.35
CA TYR A 114 -11.23 -3.24 23.20
C TYR A 114 -10.27 -4.41 22.92
N PRO A 115 -10.54 -5.61 23.47
CA PRO A 115 -9.68 -6.78 23.29
C PRO A 115 -9.90 -7.50 21.94
N ILE A 116 -10.06 -6.74 20.85
CA ILE A 116 -10.48 -7.22 19.52
C ILE A 116 -9.56 -8.35 19.02
N LYS A 117 -8.24 -8.13 19.06
CA LYS A 117 -7.25 -9.11 18.59
C LYS A 117 -7.35 -10.45 19.34
N HIS A 118 -7.52 -10.40 20.65
CA HIS A 118 -7.63 -11.62 21.46
C HIS A 118 -8.91 -12.38 21.14
N LEU A 119 -10.02 -11.67 20.92
CA LEU A 119 -11.29 -12.27 20.54
C LEU A 119 -11.22 -12.90 19.15
N LEU A 120 -10.70 -12.20 18.14
CA LEU A 120 -10.57 -12.72 16.77
C LEU A 120 -9.71 -14.00 16.72
N ASN A 121 -8.60 -14.04 17.46
CA ASN A 121 -7.76 -15.25 17.55
C ASN A 121 -8.52 -16.45 18.14
N GLN A 122 -9.40 -16.20 19.11
CA GLN A 122 -10.21 -17.25 19.71
C GLN A 122 -11.35 -17.70 18.79
N ILE A 123 -12.00 -16.77 18.10
CA ILE A 123 -13.06 -17.05 17.13
C ILE A 123 -12.52 -17.93 16.01
N LYS A 124 -11.36 -17.59 15.44
CA LYS A 124 -10.68 -18.40 14.44
C LYS A 124 -10.42 -19.84 14.90
N LYS A 125 -10.11 -20.04 16.18
CA LYS A 125 -9.84 -21.36 16.76
C LYS A 125 -11.13 -22.15 17.03
N GLN A 126 -12.18 -21.48 17.51
CA GLN A 126 -13.44 -22.10 17.91
C GLN A 126 -14.38 -22.35 16.73
N TYR A 127 -14.33 -21.47 15.72
CA TYR A 127 -15.20 -21.46 14.55
C TYR A 127 -14.35 -21.34 13.27
N PRO A 128 -13.62 -22.40 12.87
CA PRO A 128 -12.90 -22.39 11.59
C PRO A 128 -13.83 -22.28 10.38
N ASN A 129 -15.10 -22.67 10.53
CA ASN A 129 -16.17 -22.54 9.54
C ASN A 129 -17.39 -21.87 10.21
N PRO A 130 -17.40 -20.53 10.38
CA PRO A 130 -18.48 -19.81 11.04
C PRO A 130 -19.77 -19.81 10.21
N SER A 131 -20.94 -19.67 10.87
CA SER A 131 -22.21 -19.50 10.15
C SER A 131 -22.27 -18.19 9.36
N GLU A 132 -23.17 -18.12 8.36
CA GLU A 132 -23.44 -16.89 7.60
C GLU A 132 -23.86 -15.72 8.51
N ALA A 133 -24.61 -16.00 9.58
CA ALA A 133 -25.03 -15.00 10.55
C ALA A 133 -23.83 -14.41 11.31
N LEU A 134 -22.90 -15.26 11.76
CA LEU A 134 -21.68 -14.81 12.43
C LEU A 134 -20.77 -14.03 11.46
N ILE A 135 -20.63 -14.51 10.22
CA ILE A 135 -19.91 -13.81 9.14
C ILE A 135 -20.48 -12.40 8.94
N GLY A 136 -21.81 -12.26 8.83
CA GLY A 136 -22.46 -10.96 8.68
C GLY A 136 -22.14 -9.99 9.80
N SER A 137 -22.21 -10.45 11.06
CA SER A 137 -21.87 -9.60 12.22
C SER A 137 -20.39 -9.20 12.25
N LEU A 138 -19.47 -10.09 11.89
CA LEU A 138 -18.04 -9.77 11.83
C LEU A 138 -17.70 -8.78 10.71
N LYS A 139 -18.41 -8.82 9.58
CA LYS A 139 -18.28 -7.82 8.50
C LYS A 139 -18.68 -6.43 8.98
N ILE A 140 -19.85 -6.32 9.61
CA ILE A 140 -20.34 -5.06 10.19
C ILE A 140 -19.32 -4.52 11.21
N ALA A 141 -18.85 -5.36 12.13
CA ALA A 141 -17.85 -4.95 13.12
C ALA A 141 -16.53 -4.46 12.48
N ARG A 142 -16.06 -5.14 11.42
CA ARG A 142 -14.87 -4.72 10.66
C ARG A 142 -15.07 -3.34 10.03
N GLU A 143 -16.20 -3.10 9.37
CA GLU A 143 -16.50 -1.83 8.72
C GLU A 143 -16.53 -0.68 9.72
N GLN A 144 -17.15 -0.88 10.89
CA GLN A 144 -17.19 0.14 11.94
C GLN A 144 -15.80 0.41 12.53
N PHE A 145 -15.01 -0.64 12.77
CA PHE A 145 -13.62 -0.48 13.19
C PHE A 145 -12.77 0.28 12.15
N GLN A 146 -13.00 0.03 10.86
CA GLN A 146 -12.31 0.72 9.77
C GLN A 146 -12.63 2.22 9.73
N LYS A 147 -13.91 2.60 9.87
CA LYS A 147 -14.35 4.00 9.98
C LYS A 147 -13.66 4.72 11.14
N PHE A 148 -13.60 4.09 12.31
CA PHE A 148 -12.85 4.64 13.45
C PHE A 148 -11.36 4.85 13.11
N SER A 149 -10.72 3.82 12.56
CA SER A 149 -9.27 3.86 12.28
C SER A 149 -8.86 4.85 11.19
N SER A 150 -9.79 5.30 10.33
CA SER A 150 -9.55 6.29 9.29
C SER A 150 -9.84 7.73 9.73
N GLN A 151 -10.76 7.93 10.68
CA GLN A 151 -11.15 9.25 11.21
C GLN A 151 -10.18 9.81 12.27
N SER A 152 -9.35 8.98 12.91
CA SER A 152 -8.42 9.38 13.99
C SER A 152 -7.25 10.27 13.54
N MET A 153 -7.36 10.95 12.40
CA MET A 153 -6.27 11.73 11.78
C MET A 153 -6.16 13.15 12.36
N GLN A 154 -7.12 13.62 13.15
CA GLN A 154 -7.13 15.00 13.66
C GLN A 154 -6.93 15.19 15.16
N ASP A 155 -7.16 14.20 16.03
CA ASP A 155 -7.02 14.43 17.48
C ASP A 155 -6.37 13.26 18.22
N ILE A 156 -5.31 13.61 18.95
CA ILE A 156 -4.84 13.06 20.24
C ILE A 156 -5.32 11.62 20.54
N TYR A 157 -4.53 10.67 20.02
CA TYR A 157 -4.33 9.26 20.42
C TYR A 157 -5.23 8.11 19.84
N PHE A 158 -4.65 7.00 19.33
CA PHE A 158 -4.26 5.79 20.11
C PHE A 158 -4.01 4.48 19.32
N ILE A 159 -4.32 4.33 18.02
CA ILE A 159 -3.93 3.12 17.24
C ILE A 159 -3.09 3.47 16.01
N ASP A 160 -1.89 2.89 15.90
CA ASP A 160 -1.05 3.09 14.72
C ASP A 160 -1.59 2.30 13.51
N ARG A 161 -1.29 2.79 12.30
CA ARG A 161 -1.76 2.20 11.03
C ARG A 161 -1.43 0.71 10.89
N THR A 162 -0.30 0.26 11.43
CA THR A 162 0.12 -1.14 11.38
C THR A 162 -0.77 -2.01 12.27
N THR A 163 -1.11 -1.52 13.46
CA THR A 163 -1.97 -2.24 14.40
C THR A 163 -3.40 -2.29 13.89
N ALA A 164 -3.94 -1.19 13.36
CA ALA A 164 -5.25 -1.17 12.73
C ALA A 164 -5.34 -2.15 11.55
N SER A 165 -4.34 -2.16 10.66
CA SER A 165 -4.24 -3.12 9.56
C SER A 165 -4.27 -4.58 10.02
N LYS A 166 -3.52 -4.92 11.07
CA LYS A 166 -3.50 -6.29 11.61
C LYS A 166 -4.85 -6.73 12.15
N ILE A 167 -5.61 -5.81 12.76
CA ILE A 167 -6.96 -6.09 13.25
C ILE A 167 -7.91 -6.33 12.08
N VAL A 168 -7.87 -5.48 11.05
CA VAL A 168 -8.66 -5.67 9.81
C VAL A 168 -8.35 -7.01 9.14
N SER A 169 -7.06 -7.38 9.05
CA SER A 169 -6.64 -8.69 8.53
C SER A 169 -7.19 -9.84 9.37
N ALA A 170 -7.16 -9.72 10.70
CA ALA A 170 -7.69 -10.74 11.60
C ALA A 170 -9.23 -10.90 11.50
N PHE A 171 -9.96 -9.82 11.19
CA PHE A 171 -11.37 -9.91 10.82
C PHE A 171 -11.54 -10.70 9.53
N GLY A 172 -10.78 -10.38 8.48
CA GLY A 172 -10.81 -11.13 7.21
C GLY A 172 -10.51 -12.63 7.39
N GLU A 173 -9.54 -12.97 8.25
CA GLU A 173 -9.24 -14.34 8.66
C GLU A 173 -10.41 -15.05 9.33
N SER A 174 -11.14 -14.35 10.20
CA SER A 174 -12.27 -14.91 10.94
C SER A 174 -13.54 -15.03 10.10
N ILE A 175 -13.71 -14.17 9.11
CA ILE A 175 -14.84 -14.17 8.16
C ILE A 175 -14.72 -15.29 7.12
N GLY A 176 -13.53 -15.88 6.94
CA GLY A 176 -13.26 -16.79 5.83
C GLY A 176 -13.04 -16.07 4.49
N GLU A 177 -12.88 -14.75 4.51
CA GLU A 177 -12.45 -13.96 3.34
C GLU A 177 -10.94 -14.14 3.05
N VAL A 178 -10.21 -14.84 3.91
CA VAL A 178 -8.88 -15.34 3.58
C VAL A 178 -8.99 -16.40 2.49
N GLY A 179 -8.70 -15.96 1.26
CA GLY A 179 -8.90 -16.75 0.06
C GLY A 179 -9.77 -16.05 -0.98
N GLN A 180 -10.50 -14.99 -0.62
CA GLN A 180 -11.09 -14.08 -1.61
C GLN A 180 -10.04 -13.09 -2.09
N ALA A 181 -9.90 -12.98 -3.41
CA ALA A 181 -9.08 -11.96 -4.01
C ALA A 181 -9.76 -10.60 -3.87
N ALA A 182 -9.51 -9.89 -2.76
CA ALA A 182 -10.05 -8.57 -2.54
C ALA A 182 -9.07 -7.69 -1.75
N PHE A 183 -9.04 -6.40 -2.08
CA PHE A 183 -8.36 -5.38 -1.31
C PHE A 183 -9.12 -5.11 0.00
N PRO A 184 -8.43 -5.08 1.15
CA PRO A 184 -9.08 -5.15 2.45
C PRO A 184 -9.69 -3.83 2.94
N TYR A 185 -9.40 -2.70 2.31
CA TYR A 185 -9.98 -1.40 2.67
C TYR A 185 -10.92 -0.93 1.55
N ASP A 186 -12.10 -0.43 1.91
CA ASP A 186 -13.06 0.10 0.95
C ASP A 186 -12.68 1.54 0.56
N ASP A 187 -11.79 1.66 -0.42
CA ASP A 187 -11.47 2.92 -1.09
C ASP A 187 -11.81 2.84 -2.59
N ARG A 188 -11.58 3.93 -3.31
CA ARG A 188 -11.87 3.99 -4.76
C ARG A 188 -11.06 2.98 -5.56
N PHE A 189 -9.85 2.66 -5.11
CA PHE A 189 -9.06 1.64 -5.74
C PHE A 189 -9.65 0.24 -5.55
N ALA A 190 -10.12 -0.11 -4.35
CA ALA A 190 -10.83 -1.35 -4.09
C ALA A 190 -12.14 -1.43 -4.88
N ALA A 191 -12.90 -0.34 -4.98
CA ALA A 191 -14.10 -0.26 -5.81
C ALA A 191 -13.81 -0.51 -7.30
N TYR A 192 -12.63 -0.10 -7.79
CA TYR A 192 -12.17 -0.38 -9.15
C TYR A 192 -11.63 -1.80 -9.33
N ALA A 193 -10.83 -2.31 -8.38
CA ALA A 193 -10.06 -3.53 -8.52
C ALA A 193 -10.79 -4.80 -8.06
N ASN A 194 -11.59 -4.73 -6.99
CA ASN A 194 -12.31 -5.89 -6.45
C ASN A 194 -13.29 -6.53 -7.45
N PRO A 195 -14.06 -5.76 -8.26
CA PRO A 195 -14.91 -6.37 -9.29
C PRO A 195 -14.12 -7.16 -10.34
N GLN A 196 -12.90 -6.71 -10.69
CA GLN A 196 -12.04 -7.42 -11.63
C GLN A 196 -11.56 -8.73 -11.05
N LEU A 197 -11.20 -8.74 -9.77
CA LEU A 197 -10.79 -9.95 -9.04
C LEU A 197 -11.95 -10.93 -8.88
N ALA A 198 -13.15 -10.44 -8.55
CA ALA A 198 -14.36 -11.27 -8.42
C ALA A 198 -14.79 -11.92 -9.74
N ALA A 199 -14.46 -11.29 -10.89
CA ALA A 199 -14.77 -11.81 -12.22
C ALA A 199 -13.80 -12.92 -12.69
N LEU A 200 -12.70 -13.17 -11.98
CA LEU A 200 -11.73 -14.21 -12.36
C LEU A 200 -12.24 -15.63 -12.08
N PRO A 201 -11.72 -16.66 -12.76
CA PRO A 201 -11.96 -18.05 -12.39
C PRO A 201 -11.51 -18.36 -10.97
N ALA A 202 -12.20 -19.28 -10.27
CA ALA A 202 -11.91 -19.61 -8.87
C ALA A 202 -10.44 -19.99 -8.56
N PRO A 203 -9.71 -20.71 -9.43
CA PRO A 203 -8.28 -20.96 -9.21
C PRO A 203 -7.45 -19.67 -9.19
N GLU A 204 -7.73 -18.72 -10.10
CA GLU A 204 -7.03 -17.45 -10.17
C GLU A 204 -7.38 -16.54 -8.99
N GLN A 205 -8.64 -16.53 -8.55
CA GLN A 205 -9.04 -15.82 -7.32
C GLN A 205 -8.23 -16.32 -6.11
N LYS A 206 -8.08 -17.64 -5.97
CA LYS A 206 -7.31 -18.23 -4.86
C LYS A 206 -5.84 -17.80 -4.91
N THR A 207 -5.22 -17.78 -6.09
CA THR A 207 -3.83 -17.32 -6.23
C THR A 207 -3.71 -15.82 -5.97
N TRP A 208 -4.64 -15.00 -6.46
CA TRP A 208 -4.67 -13.57 -6.17
C TRP A 208 -4.89 -13.25 -4.69
N ALA A 209 -5.70 -14.02 -3.97
CA ALA A 209 -5.84 -13.87 -2.53
C ALA A 209 -4.51 -14.09 -1.80
N LYS A 210 -3.71 -15.10 -2.22
CA LYS A 210 -2.35 -15.31 -1.68
C LYS A 210 -1.43 -14.13 -2.02
N ILE A 211 -1.49 -13.63 -3.25
CA ILE A 211 -0.70 -12.46 -3.71
C ILE A 211 -1.03 -11.22 -2.87
N ILE A 212 -2.30 -10.90 -2.66
CA ILE A 212 -2.75 -9.75 -1.88
C ILE A 212 -2.33 -9.92 -0.41
N THR A 213 -2.50 -11.12 0.14
CA THR A 213 -2.05 -11.45 1.51
C THR A 213 -0.54 -11.24 1.67
N LEU A 214 0.26 -11.69 0.71
CA LEU A 214 1.70 -11.43 0.72
C LEU A 214 1.99 -9.93 0.60
N ALA A 215 1.31 -9.22 -0.30
CA ALA A 215 1.47 -7.79 -0.47
C ALA A 215 1.14 -6.96 0.79
N LEU A 216 0.19 -7.41 1.63
CA LEU A 216 -0.09 -6.80 2.94
C LEU A 216 1.10 -6.82 3.90
N SER A 217 2.06 -7.73 3.72
CA SER A 217 3.25 -7.80 4.58
C SER A 217 4.33 -6.78 4.20
N ALA A 218 4.11 -5.91 3.20
CA ALA A 218 5.10 -4.97 2.65
C ALA A 218 5.38 -3.72 3.54
N ASN A 219 5.60 -3.93 4.83
CA ASN A 219 5.78 -2.85 5.82
C ASN A 219 7.22 -2.31 5.88
N ALA A 220 8.21 -3.07 5.44
CA ALA A 220 9.63 -2.67 5.47
C ALA A 220 9.98 -1.62 4.40
N ALA A 221 11.18 -1.04 4.44
CA ALA A 221 11.64 -0.09 3.40
C ALA A 221 11.92 -0.77 2.04
N GLN A 222 12.25 -2.06 2.06
CA GLN A 222 12.58 -2.90 0.89
C GLN A 222 12.05 -4.33 1.10
N PRO A 223 11.79 -5.11 0.03
CA PRO A 223 11.37 -6.49 0.17
C PRO A 223 12.53 -7.38 0.61
N SER A 224 12.24 -8.40 1.41
CA SER A 224 13.22 -9.42 1.77
C SER A 224 13.44 -10.44 0.64
N ALA A 225 14.54 -11.18 0.68
CA ALA A 225 14.77 -12.28 -0.26
C ALA A 225 13.66 -13.34 -0.20
N LYS A 226 13.13 -13.61 1.01
CA LYS A 226 11.97 -14.48 1.22
C LYS A 226 10.73 -13.95 0.49
N TYR A 227 10.42 -12.67 0.63
CA TYR A 227 9.30 -12.03 -0.04
C TYR A 227 9.39 -12.17 -1.57
N LEU A 228 10.57 -11.91 -2.15
CA LEU A 228 10.78 -12.01 -3.60
C LEU A 228 10.65 -13.45 -4.11
N LYS A 229 11.13 -14.44 -3.33
CA LYS A 229 11.00 -15.86 -3.68
C LYS A 229 9.54 -16.30 -3.65
N GLU A 230 8.81 -15.93 -2.60
CA GLU A 230 7.39 -16.27 -2.44
C GLU A 230 6.53 -15.58 -3.51
N SER A 231 6.77 -14.29 -3.79
CA SER A 231 6.03 -13.59 -4.84
C SER A 231 6.30 -14.17 -6.23
N LYS A 232 7.54 -14.59 -6.52
CA LYS A 232 7.86 -15.26 -7.79
C LYS A 232 7.08 -16.56 -7.96
N ALA A 233 7.03 -17.39 -6.92
CA ALA A 233 6.29 -18.65 -6.96
C ALA A 233 4.79 -18.43 -7.20
N LEU A 234 4.19 -17.42 -6.57
CA LEU A 234 2.78 -17.07 -6.79
C LEU A 234 2.52 -16.52 -8.20
N ILE A 235 3.44 -15.71 -8.74
CA ILE A 235 3.35 -15.20 -10.11
C ILE A 235 3.48 -16.34 -11.12
N ASP A 236 4.33 -17.32 -10.86
CA ASP A 236 4.49 -18.50 -11.71
C ASP A 236 3.26 -19.42 -11.67
N GLU A 237 2.63 -19.56 -10.50
CA GLU A 237 1.34 -20.26 -10.33
C GLU A 237 0.22 -19.57 -11.14
N LEU A 238 0.16 -18.23 -11.12
CA LEU A 238 -0.87 -17.44 -11.82
C LEU A 238 -0.61 -17.33 -13.33
N GLY A 239 0.66 -17.20 -13.72
CA GLY A 239 1.11 -16.81 -15.05
C GLY A 239 1.48 -15.32 -15.12
N ALA A 240 2.72 -15.05 -15.55
CA ALA A 240 3.30 -13.71 -15.60
C ALA A 240 2.49 -12.71 -16.44
N ASP A 241 1.92 -13.13 -17.58
CA ASP A 241 1.15 -12.23 -18.45
C ASP A 241 -0.19 -11.85 -17.84
N LYS A 242 -0.84 -12.76 -17.11
CA LYS A 242 -2.08 -12.46 -16.37
C LYS A 242 -1.82 -11.47 -15.24
N PHE A 243 -0.73 -11.69 -14.49
CA PHE A 243 -0.31 -10.77 -13.44
C PHE A 243 -0.02 -9.37 -14.00
N LYS A 244 0.82 -9.27 -15.04
CA LYS A 244 1.17 -7.98 -15.67
C LYS A 244 -0.05 -7.26 -16.21
N LYS A 245 -0.94 -7.96 -16.93
CA LYS A 245 -2.15 -7.36 -17.52
C LYS A 245 -3.01 -6.70 -16.44
N MET A 246 -3.27 -7.42 -15.34
CA MET A 246 -4.06 -6.89 -14.23
C MET A 246 -3.35 -5.71 -13.55
N LEU A 247 -2.06 -5.90 -13.21
CA LEU A 247 -1.31 -4.89 -12.48
C LEU A 247 -1.10 -3.62 -13.31
N HIS A 248 -0.83 -3.70 -14.61
CA HIS A 248 -0.70 -2.52 -15.47
C HIS A 248 -1.99 -1.69 -15.49
N GLY A 249 -3.16 -2.33 -15.49
CA GLY A 249 -4.45 -1.64 -15.36
C GLY A 249 -4.61 -0.93 -14.01
N TRP A 250 -4.07 -1.51 -12.93
CA TRP A 250 -4.07 -0.89 -11.60
C TRP A 250 -3.05 0.24 -11.47
N LEU A 251 -1.86 0.11 -12.07
CA LEU A 251 -0.84 1.17 -12.16
C LEU A 251 -1.38 2.38 -12.94
N ASP A 252 -2.10 2.15 -14.04
CA ASP A 252 -2.71 3.22 -14.82
C ASP A 252 -3.85 3.90 -14.06
N PHE A 253 -4.71 3.14 -13.37
CA PHE A 253 -5.73 3.71 -12.48
C PHE A 253 -5.10 4.61 -11.41
N ALA A 254 -4.05 4.12 -10.74
CA ALA A 254 -3.37 4.88 -9.69
C ALA A 254 -2.80 6.22 -10.18
N ARG A 255 -2.52 6.33 -11.48
CA ARG A 255 -2.00 7.54 -12.13
C ARG A 255 -3.08 8.46 -12.69
N THR A 256 -4.22 7.90 -13.10
CA THR A 256 -5.25 8.61 -13.89
C THR A 256 -6.56 8.85 -13.16
N ALA A 257 -6.75 8.25 -11.98
CA ALA A 257 -7.93 8.46 -11.16
C ALA A 257 -7.96 9.90 -10.61
N GLU A 258 -8.41 10.83 -11.45
CA GLU A 258 -8.75 12.20 -11.09
C GLU A 258 -10.25 12.30 -10.87
N ASP A 259 -10.62 12.41 -9.61
CA ASP A 259 -11.88 12.99 -9.17
C ASP A 259 -11.56 13.78 -7.89
N ARG A 260 -12.50 14.52 -7.32
CA ARG A 260 -12.35 15.54 -6.24
C ARG A 260 -11.54 15.16 -4.98
N LEU A 261 -11.01 13.93 -4.89
CA LEU A 261 -10.18 13.40 -3.82
C LEU A 261 -8.72 13.26 -4.25
N VAL A 262 -7.82 13.74 -3.40
CA VAL A 262 -6.37 13.77 -3.67
C VAL A 262 -5.71 12.38 -3.62
N PHE A 263 -6.33 11.39 -2.98
CA PHE A 263 -5.78 10.06 -2.74
C PHE A 263 -6.78 8.94 -3.07
N PRO A 264 -6.81 8.41 -4.30
CA PRO A 264 -7.70 7.28 -4.67
C PRO A 264 -7.35 5.94 -4.02
N ILE A 265 -6.10 5.77 -3.58
CA ILE A 265 -5.61 4.62 -2.80
C ILE A 265 -5.33 5.09 -1.37
N GLU A 266 -5.95 4.46 -0.40
CA GLU A 266 -5.91 4.87 1.01
C GLU A 266 -5.45 3.74 1.93
N ASN A 267 -5.02 4.13 3.13
CA ASN A 267 -4.79 3.23 4.26
C ASN A 267 -3.97 1.98 3.86
N ILE A 268 -4.45 0.79 4.24
CA ILE A 268 -3.76 -0.47 4.06
C ILE A 268 -3.64 -0.88 2.59
N ASN A 269 -4.51 -0.37 1.71
CA ASN A 269 -4.39 -0.61 0.27
C ASN A 269 -3.13 0.02 -0.31
N GLN A 270 -2.61 1.12 0.26
CA GLN A 270 -1.30 1.65 -0.14
C GLN A 270 -0.16 0.66 0.16
N THR A 271 -0.23 -0.07 1.28
CA THR A 271 0.76 -1.12 1.60
C THR A 271 0.65 -2.28 0.63
N VAL A 272 -0.58 -2.71 0.29
CA VAL A 272 -0.79 -3.75 -0.72
C VAL A 272 -0.22 -3.31 -2.06
N PHE A 273 -0.55 -2.08 -2.50
CA PHE A 273 -0.09 -1.54 -3.77
C PHE A 273 1.44 -1.44 -3.83
N LYS A 274 2.07 -0.97 -2.76
CA LYS A 274 3.53 -1.00 -2.58
C LYS A 274 4.10 -2.41 -2.72
N GLY A 275 3.48 -3.40 -2.09
CA GLY A 275 3.88 -4.81 -2.21
C GLY A 275 3.80 -5.30 -3.65
N LEU A 276 2.70 -5.02 -4.34
CA LEU A 276 2.51 -5.35 -5.76
C LEU A 276 3.58 -4.70 -6.65
N VAL A 277 3.93 -3.44 -6.40
CA VAL A 277 5.03 -2.75 -7.09
C VAL A 277 6.36 -3.49 -6.88
N TRP A 278 6.69 -3.93 -5.67
CA TRP A 278 7.91 -4.72 -5.45
C TRP A 278 7.93 -6.04 -6.22
N MET A 279 6.77 -6.67 -6.44
CA MET A 279 6.69 -7.89 -7.23
C MET A 279 7.06 -7.66 -8.70
N CYS A 280 6.96 -6.42 -9.21
CA CYS A 280 7.45 -6.06 -10.54
C CYS A 280 8.97 -6.15 -10.69
N ALA A 281 9.74 -6.35 -9.62
CA ALA A 281 11.18 -6.58 -9.70
C ALA A 281 11.53 -7.85 -10.50
N HIS A 282 10.55 -8.73 -10.74
CA HIS A 282 10.68 -9.93 -11.58
C HIS A 282 10.49 -9.67 -13.08
N PHE A 283 10.07 -8.47 -13.47
CA PHE A 283 9.80 -8.10 -14.87
C PHE A 283 10.81 -7.07 -15.36
N HIS A 284 11.22 -7.23 -16.62
CA HIS A 284 12.28 -6.44 -17.24
C HIS A 284 11.88 -5.95 -18.64
N ASP A 285 10.60 -6.06 -18.97
CA ASP A 285 10.07 -5.52 -20.21
C ASP A 285 9.90 -4.01 -20.12
N THR A 286 10.06 -3.33 -21.26
CA THR A 286 9.99 -1.87 -21.34
C THR A 286 8.65 -1.32 -20.84
N ALA A 287 7.53 -2.01 -21.09
CA ALA A 287 6.21 -1.52 -20.69
C ALA A 287 6.08 -1.47 -19.16
N THR A 288 6.50 -2.51 -18.45
CA THR A 288 6.51 -2.53 -16.99
C THR A 288 7.48 -1.47 -16.43
N ILE A 289 8.70 -1.38 -16.96
CA ILE A 289 9.69 -0.39 -16.49
C ILE A 289 9.16 1.04 -16.66
N THR A 290 8.55 1.35 -17.81
CA THR A 290 7.93 2.66 -18.05
C THR A 290 6.76 2.93 -17.10
N ALA A 291 5.85 1.96 -16.91
CA ALA A 291 4.72 2.13 -16.00
C ALA A 291 5.16 2.38 -14.54
N ILE A 292 6.21 1.69 -14.07
CA ILE A 292 6.78 1.91 -12.74
C ILE A 292 7.43 3.29 -12.63
N ALA A 293 8.14 3.75 -13.67
CA ALA A 293 8.75 5.08 -13.69
C ALA A 293 7.70 6.20 -13.68
N ASP A 294 6.63 6.05 -14.46
CA ASP A 294 5.52 7.01 -14.51
C ASP A 294 4.77 7.06 -13.17
N LEU A 295 4.54 5.91 -12.54
CA LEU A 295 3.97 5.86 -11.19
C LEU A 295 4.89 6.51 -10.15
N ALA A 296 6.21 6.33 -10.26
CA ALA A 296 7.16 6.96 -9.35
C ALA A 296 7.08 8.49 -9.42
N LEU A 297 6.96 9.03 -10.64
CA LEU A 297 6.79 10.47 -10.84
C LEU A 297 5.48 10.96 -10.24
N HIS A 298 4.36 10.28 -10.54
CA HIS A 298 3.05 10.62 -10.01
C HIS A 298 3.01 10.57 -8.47
N SER A 299 3.67 9.56 -7.88
CA SER A 299 3.80 9.39 -6.43
C SER A 299 4.52 10.56 -5.74
N TYR A 300 5.33 11.32 -6.47
CA TYR A 300 6.07 12.48 -5.99
C TYR A 300 5.55 13.81 -6.57
N GLU A 301 4.33 13.82 -7.12
CA GLU A 301 3.63 15.08 -7.32
C GLU A 301 3.36 15.76 -5.97
N LYS A 302 3.52 17.09 -5.94
CA LYS A 302 3.32 17.88 -4.74
C LYS A 302 1.83 18.09 -4.51
N VAL A 303 1.37 17.62 -3.36
CA VAL A 303 0.05 17.88 -2.80
C VAL A 303 0.16 19.02 -1.76
N PRO A 304 -0.64 20.09 -1.87
CA PRO A 304 -0.71 21.14 -0.84
C PRO A 304 -0.94 20.56 0.55
N ASP A 305 -0.22 21.06 1.55
CA ASP A 305 -0.32 20.68 2.97
C ASP A 305 -0.02 19.22 3.35
N VAL A 306 0.24 18.34 2.37
CA VAL A 306 0.58 16.93 2.60
C VAL A 306 2.01 16.59 2.17
N GLY A 307 2.51 17.18 1.07
CA GLY A 307 3.82 16.85 0.52
C GLY A 307 3.74 15.88 -0.67
N ALA A 308 4.49 14.78 -0.67
CA ALA A 308 4.48 13.82 -1.77
C ALA A 308 3.21 12.96 -1.72
N ARG A 309 2.54 12.78 -2.87
CA ARG A 309 1.27 12.03 -2.95
C ARG A 309 1.35 10.62 -2.35
N TYR A 310 2.32 9.82 -2.79
CA TYR A 310 2.48 8.43 -2.38
C TYR A 310 3.94 8.08 -2.09
N GLN A 311 4.56 8.73 -1.10
CA GLN A 311 5.99 8.54 -0.79
C GLN A 311 6.41 7.06 -0.66
N ALA A 312 5.61 6.24 0.02
CA ALA A 312 5.93 4.82 0.22
C ALA A 312 5.88 4.00 -1.08
N ILE A 313 4.92 4.30 -1.97
CA ILE A 313 4.78 3.66 -3.28
C ILE A 313 5.90 4.15 -4.22
N GLY A 314 6.20 5.45 -4.24
CA GLY A 314 7.30 6.02 -5.02
C GLY A 314 8.66 5.41 -4.66
N ASN A 315 8.93 5.25 -3.37
CA ASN A 315 10.14 4.55 -2.90
C ASN A 315 10.21 3.08 -3.36
N ALA A 316 9.06 2.40 -3.44
CA ALA A 316 8.98 1.04 -3.94
C ALA A 316 9.23 0.97 -5.45
N CYS A 317 8.79 1.97 -6.22
CA CYS A 317 9.14 2.09 -7.63
C CYS A 317 10.65 2.22 -7.82
N PHE A 318 11.34 3.02 -6.99
CA PHE A 318 12.80 3.18 -7.10
C PHE A 318 13.53 1.85 -6.90
N TYR A 319 13.15 1.10 -5.86
CA TYR A 319 13.68 -0.25 -5.63
C TYR A 319 13.47 -1.16 -6.85
N THR A 320 12.25 -1.14 -7.40
CA THR A 320 11.84 -2.00 -8.52
C THR A 320 12.62 -1.69 -9.78
N LEU A 321 12.81 -0.40 -10.11
CA LEU A 321 13.64 0.03 -11.25
C LEU A 321 15.10 -0.37 -11.07
N TYR A 322 15.66 -0.20 -9.86
CA TYR A 322 17.01 -0.62 -9.54
C TYR A 322 17.22 -2.13 -9.74
N ARG A 323 16.22 -2.95 -9.37
CA ARG A 323 16.27 -4.41 -9.52
C ARG A 323 16.00 -4.91 -10.94
N SER A 324 15.60 -4.05 -11.87
CA SER A 324 15.46 -4.43 -13.27
C SER A 324 16.78 -5.00 -13.80
N LYS A 325 16.70 -6.07 -14.61
CA LYS A 325 17.84 -6.52 -15.40
C LYS A 325 18.21 -5.45 -16.43
N GLY A 326 19.48 -5.40 -16.79
CA GLY A 326 20.01 -4.44 -17.76
C GLY A 326 20.20 -3.04 -17.19
N LEU A 327 20.04 -2.05 -18.07
CA LEU A 327 20.31 -0.63 -17.78
C LEU A 327 19.07 0.26 -17.93
N ASP A 328 17.96 -0.25 -18.48
CA ASP A 328 16.73 0.53 -18.69
C ASP A 328 16.16 1.09 -17.37
N GLY A 329 16.15 0.29 -16.31
CA GLY A 329 15.74 0.73 -14.98
C GLY A 329 16.66 1.81 -14.39
N ILE A 330 17.97 1.70 -14.63
CA ILE A 330 18.96 2.70 -14.23
C ILE A 330 18.74 4.00 -15.01
N ALA A 331 18.46 3.92 -16.31
CA ALA A 331 18.15 5.07 -17.16
C ALA A 331 16.92 5.82 -16.63
N GLN A 332 15.87 5.10 -16.20
CA GLN A 332 14.71 5.72 -15.58
C GLN A 332 15.04 6.37 -14.24
N LEU A 333 15.82 5.72 -13.37
CA LEU A 333 16.24 6.31 -12.09
C LEU A 333 17.01 7.62 -12.29
N THR A 334 17.94 7.68 -13.23
CA THR A 334 18.67 8.93 -13.55
C THR A 334 17.72 10.03 -14.01
N ARG A 335 16.74 9.71 -14.88
CA ARG A 335 15.71 10.68 -15.32
C ARG A 335 14.83 11.14 -14.15
N LEU A 336 14.40 10.23 -13.28
CA LEU A 336 13.58 10.53 -12.12
C LEU A 336 14.30 11.46 -11.14
N ARG A 337 15.61 11.26 -10.92
CA ARG A 337 16.42 12.14 -10.04
C ARG A 337 16.39 13.61 -10.48
N LEU A 338 16.38 13.85 -11.79
CA LEU A 338 16.33 15.21 -12.36
C LEU A 338 14.92 15.84 -12.26
N ARG A 339 13.88 15.03 -12.40
CA ARG A 339 12.47 15.47 -12.45
C ARG A 339 11.86 15.66 -11.06
N ILE A 340 12.14 14.75 -10.13
CA ILE A 340 11.61 14.79 -8.77
C ILE A 340 12.41 15.81 -7.94
N LYS A 341 11.72 16.79 -7.35
CA LYS A 341 12.34 17.89 -6.59
C LYS A 341 12.41 17.66 -5.08
N PHE A 342 11.82 16.57 -4.60
CA PHE A 342 11.88 16.18 -3.19
C PHE A 342 13.28 15.67 -2.84
N SER A 343 13.97 16.34 -1.91
CA SER A 343 15.35 16.01 -1.53
C SER A 343 15.50 14.59 -0.98
N ASN A 344 14.55 14.12 -0.17
CA ASN A 344 14.53 12.75 0.33
C ASN A 344 14.46 11.70 -0.79
N ALA A 345 13.67 11.97 -1.84
CA ALA A 345 13.54 11.12 -3.01
C ALA A 345 14.82 11.10 -3.85
N GLN A 346 15.41 12.28 -4.09
CA GLN A 346 16.69 12.40 -4.80
C GLN A 346 17.78 11.61 -4.08
N THR A 347 17.87 11.70 -2.75
CA THR A 347 18.80 10.92 -1.94
C THR A 347 18.53 9.41 -2.05
N ALA A 348 17.27 8.99 -1.99
CA ALA A 348 16.92 7.57 -2.15
C ALA A 348 17.31 7.03 -3.54
N ILE A 349 17.05 7.80 -4.61
CA ILE A 349 17.43 7.44 -5.97
C ILE A 349 18.97 7.36 -6.10
N SER A 350 19.70 8.33 -5.56
CA SER A 350 21.17 8.33 -5.58
C SER A 350 21.75 7.06 -4.95
N LYS A 351 21.22 6.64 -3.78
CA LYS A 351 21.66 5.40 -3.11
C LYS A 351 21.49 4.16 -3.99
N TYR A 352 20.36 4.03 -4.68
CA TYR A 352 20.13 2.89 -5.57
C TYR A 352 21.06 2.90 -6.78
N LEU A 353 21.36 4.07 -7.31
CA LEU A 353 22.27 4.19 -8.44
C LEU A 353 23.73 3.94 -8.03
N GLU A 354 24.14 4.35 -6.81
CA GLU A 354 25.43 3.98 -6.22
C GLU A 354 25.54 2.47 -6.00
N ALA A 355 24.49 1.84 -5.46
CA ALA A 355 24.43 0.40 -5.30
C ALA A 355 24.55 -0.33 -6.65
N ALA A 356 23.83 0.14 -7.67
CA ALA A 356 23.89 -0.44 -9.02
C ALA A 356 25.29 -0.33 -9.64
N ALA A 357 26.00 0.78 -9.38
CA ALA A 357 27.37 1.00 -9.84
C ALA A 357 28.35 0.05 -9.13
N ALA A 358 28.24 -0.06 -7.80
CA ALA A 358 29.05 -0.96 -6.99
C ALA A 358 28.88 -2.43 -7.41
N GLU A 359 27.65 -2.88 -7.65
CA GLU A 359 27.35 -4.25 -8.14
C GLU A 359 28.00 -4.57 -9.49
N ARG A 360 28.25 -3.55 -10.32
CA ARG A 360 28.84 -3.69 -11.65
C ARG A 360 30.33 -3.32 -11.68
N GLY A 361 30.92 -2.94 -10.54
CA GLY A 361 32.33 -2.56 -10.47
C GLY A 361 32.68 -1.28 -11.25
N VAL A 362 31.72 -0.39 -11.44
CA VAL A 362 31.90 0.87 -12.19
C VAL A 362 31.60 2.08 -11.29
N SER A 363 32.02 3.26 -11.72
CA SER A 363 31.68 4.51 -11.03
C SER A 363 30.22 4.91 -11.23
N ARG A 364 29.75 5.82 -10.38
CA ARG A 364 28.42 6.42 -10.48
C ARG A 364 28.17 7.09 -11.84
N SER A 365 29.15 7.80 -12.38
CA SER A 365 29.03 8.45 -13.69
C SER A 365 29.04 7.43 -14.82
N GLN A 366 29.91 6.42 -14.74
CA GLN A 366 30.01 5.36 -15.75
C GLN A 366 28.71 4.58 -15.90
N ILE A 367 28.03 4.21 -14.80
CA ILE A 367 26.76 3.48 -14.94
C ILE A 367 25.66 4.35 -15.56
N GLU A 368 25.67 5.67 -15.28
CA GLU A 368 24.73 6.59 -15.93
C GLU A 368 25.00 6.76 -17.42
N ASP A 369 26.28 6.74 -17.82
CA ASP A 369 26.70 6.76 -19.22
C ASP A 369 26.31 5.48 -19.95
N MET A 370 26.54 4.33 -19.32
CA MET A 370 26.14 3.04 -19.87
C MET A 370 24.62 2.96 -20.08
N ALA A 371 23.83 3.60 -19.22
CA ALA A 371 22.37 3.61 -19.29
C ALA A 371 21.78 4.53 -20.37
N VAL A 372 22.61 5.30 -21.09
CA VAL A 372 22.17 6.15 -22.20
C VAL A 372 21.87 5.26 -23.41
N ASP A 373 20.60 5.22 -23.84
CA ASP A 373 20.20 4.60 -25.11
C ASP A 373 21.00 5.19 -26.29
N ASP A 374 21.56 4.31 -27.13
CA ASP A 374 22.31 4.65 -28.33
C ASP A 374 21.39 5.09 -29.49
N PHE A 375 20.09 4.86 -29.36
CA PHE A 375 19.05 5.06 -30.39
C PHE A 375 19.38 4.40 -31.74
N LYS A 376 20.38 3.52 -31.78
CA LYS A 376 21.06 2.99 -32.96
C LYS A 376 21.52 4.09 -33.92
N LEU A 377 21.92 5.24 -33.39
CA LEU A 377 22.51 6.32 -34.17
C LEU A 377 23.92 5.94 -34.62
N GLN A 378 24.25 6.27 -35.86
CA GLN A 378 25.57 6.16 -36.47
C GLN A 378 25.89 7.54 -37.04
N ASN A 379 27.00 8.15 -36.60
CA ASN A 379 27.35 9.52 -36.97
C ASN A 379 26.11 10.44 -36.90
N HIS A 380 25.63 10.73 -35.68
CA HIS A 380 24.49 11.64 -35.39
C HIS A 380 23.14 11.32 -36.06
N SER A 381 22.99 10.21 -36.78
CA SER A 381 21.74 9.89 -37.51
C SER A 381 21.40 8.40 -37.54
N ARG A 382 20.15 8.06 -37.85
CA ARG A 382 19.69 6.69 -38.06
C ARG A 382 18.70 6.63 -39.21
N ASP A 383 18.91 5.64 -40.08
CA ASP A 383 18.04 5.40 -41.22
C ASP A 383 17.00 4.31 -40.95
N TYR A 384 15.80 4.54 -41.49
CA TYR A 384 14.68 3.61 -41.49
C TYR A 384 14.22 3.41 -42.93
N ALA A 385 14.27 2.18 -43.41
CA ALA A 385 13.80 1.82 -44.75
C ALA A 385 12.26 1.82 -44.83
N PHE A 386 11.71 2.36 -45.91
CA PHE A 386 10.30 2.33 -46.29
C PHE A 386 10.22 1.93 -47.76
N ASN A 387 10.28 0.62 -48.03
CA ASN A 387 10.58 0.07 -49.36
C ASN A 387 11.87 0.74 -49.90
N ASP A 388 11.80 1.37 -51.07
CA ASP A 388 12.93 2.04 -51.71
C ASP A 388 13.18 3.47 -51.18
N TYR A 389 12.33 3.97 -50.27
CA TYR A 389 12.50 5.27 -49.62
C TYR A 389 13.23 5.12 -48.29
N THR A 390 13.95 6.17 -47.90
CA THR A 390 14.62 6.23 -46.59
C THR A 390 14.09 7.39 -45.75
N CYS A 391 13.74 7.11 -44.50
CA CYS A 391 13.51 8.12 -43.47
C CYS A 391 14.73 8.16 -42.55
N ARG A 392 15.46 9.28 -42.53
CA ARG A 392 16.60 9.52 -41.65
C ARG A 392 16.19 10.35 -40.46
N LEU A 393 16.38 9.82 -39.25
CA LEU A 393 16.34 10.58 -38.01
C LEU A 393 17.72 11.18 -37.77
N ALA A 394 17.86 12.51 -37.75
CA ALA A 394 19.15 13.18 -37.56
C ALA A 394 19.10 14.19 -36.42
N ILE A 395 20.14 14.22 -35.56
CA ILE A 395 20.30 15.22 -34.51
C ILE A 395 20.72 16.54 -35.15
N THR A 396 20.01 17.62 -34.83
CA THR A 396 20.32 18.97 -35.33
C THR A 396 20.78 19.93 -34.22
N GLY A 397 20.64 19.53 -32.95
CA GLY A 397 21.15 20.27 -31.81
C GLY A 397 20.68 19.68 -30.48
N VAL A 398 21.00 20.35 -29.38
CA VAL A 398 20.55 19.92 -28.05
C VAL A 398 19.02 19.94 -28.00
N GLY A 399 18.45 18.78 -27.68
CA GLY A 399 17.00 18.60 -27.60
C GLY A 399 16.27 18.64 -28.94
N LYS A 400 16.99 18.64 -30.07
CA LYS A 400 16.41 18.80 -31.41
C LYS A 400 16.91 17.74 -32.38
N SER A 401 15.96 17.18 -33.13
CA SER A 401 16.21 16.23 -34.22
C SER A 401 15.12 16.36 -35.27
N GLU A 402 15.42 15.92 -36.49
CA GLU A 402 14.54 16.00 -37.65
C GLU A 402 14.36 14.63 -38.31
N LEU A 403 13.23 14.45 -39.01
CA LEU A 403 12.99 13.32 -39.88
C LEU A 403 13.13 13.78 -41.34
N LEU A 404 14.23 13.41 -41.97
CA LEU A 404 14.55 13.73 -43.35
C LEU A 404 14.14 12.56 -44.24
N TRP A 405 13.49 12.85 -45.37
CA TRP A 405 13.02 11.81 -46.29
C TRP A 405 13.84 11.83 -47.58
N PHE A 406 14.18 10.65 -48.06
CA PHE A 406 14.93 10.45 -49.30
C PHE A 406 14.16 9.51 -50.22
N LYS A 407 14.13 9.88 -51.50
CA LYS A 407 13.57 9.08 -52.59
C LYS A 407 14.54 7.93 -52.97
N PRO A 408 14.11 6.97 -53.82
CA PRO A 408 14.97 5.88 -54.29
C PRO A 408 16.24 6.34 -55.02
N ASP A 409 16.18 7.51 -55.68
CA ASP A 409 17.33 8.14 -56.35
C ASP A 409 18.26 8.89 -55.37
N GLY A 410 17.99 8.84 -54.06
CA GLY A 410 18.74 9.53 -53.02
C GLY A 410 18.40 11.02 -52.88
N THR A 411 17.47 11.57 -53.66
CA THR A 411 17.11 12.98 -53.55
C THR A 411 16.25 13.26 -52.31
N PRO A 412 16.48 14.37 -51.59
CA PRO A 412 15.70 14.72 -50.42
C PRO A 412 14.29 15.19 -50.81
N GLN A 413 13.31 14.91 -49.95
CA GLN A 413 11.96 15.44 -50.05
C GLN A 413 11.51 16.02 -48.70
N LYS A 414 10.74 17.11 -48.76
CA LYS A 414 10.33 17.85 -47.55
C LYS A 414 9.18 17.21 -46.79
N THR A 415 8.39 16.38 -47.46
CA THR A 415 7.15 15.83 -46.90
C THR A 415 7.26 14.32 -46.73
N VAL A 416 6.51 13.80 -45.75
CA VAL A 416 6.29 12.36 -45.61
C VAL A 416 5.57 11.87 -46.88
N PRO A 417 6.10 10.84 -47.58
CA PRO A 417 5.42 10.23 -48.73
C PRO A 417 3.99 9.81 -48.37
N SER A 418 3.05 9.93 -49.32
CA SER A 418 1.66 9.54 -49.10
C SER A 418 1.54 8.06 -48.71
N PHE A 419 2.19 7.16 -49.45
CA PHE A 419 2.15 5.71 -49.20
C PHE A 419 2.61 5.32 -47.78
N VAL A 420 3.51 6.12 -47.17
CA VAL A 420 3.94 5.87 -45.78
C VAL A 420 2.80 6.09 -44.79
N LYS A 421 1.94 7.08 -45.05
CA LYS A 421 0.78 7.36 -44.20
C LYS A 421 -0.30 6.28 -44.36
N ASP A 422 -0.40 5.69 -45.54
CA ASP A 422 -1.42 4.70 -45.88
C ASP A 422 -0.98 3.30 -45.41
N ASP A 423 0.23 2.87 -45.77
CA ASP A 423 0.69 1.48 -45.59
C ASP A 423 1.59 1.29 -44.36
N PHE A 424 2.20 2.36 -43.85
CA PHE A 424 3.22 2.29 -42.79
C PHE A 424 2.98 3.24 -41.61
N ALA A 425 1.71 3.60 -41.36
CA ALA A 425 1.32 4.55 -40.31
C ALA A 425 1.89 4.17 -38.92
N ASP A 426 1.81 2.89 -38.55
CA ASP A 426 2.30 2.40 -37.25
C ASP A 426 3.82 2.48 -37.12
N LYS A 427 4.55 2.17 -38.20
CA LYS A 427 6.01 2.29 -38.24
C LYS A 427 6.42 3.76 -38.09
N LEU A 428 5.75 4.66 -38.81
CA LEU A 428 5.99 6.10 -38.69
C LEU A 428 5.68 6.62 -37.28
N LYS A 429 4.59 6.14 -36.66
CA LYS A 429 4.23 6.48 -35.27
C LYS A 429 5.32 6.06 -34.28
N LYS A 430 5.88 4.86 -34.43
CA LYS A 430 7.01 4.39 -33.62
C LYS A 430 8.25 5.26 -33.81
N ILE A 431 8.62 5.62 -35.04
CA ILE A 431 9.77 6.49 -35.32
C ILE A 431 9.59 7.88 -34.69
N LYS A 432 8.40 8.47 -34.78
CA LYS A 432 8.09 9.76 -34.12
C LYS A 432 8.18 9.67 -32.60
N ALA A 433 7.76 8.55 -32.00
CA ALA A 433 7.95 8.32 -30.57
C ALA A 433 9.45 8.21 -30.21
N THR A 434 10.24 7.51 -31.03
CA THR A 434 11.71 7.46 -30.89
C THR A 434 12.33 8.85 -30.98
N GLN A 435 11.94 9.67 -31.96
CA GLN A 435 12.40 11.06 -32.11
C GLN A 435 12.11 11.90 -30.86
N LYS A 436 10.89 11.78 -30.31
CA LYS A 436 10.51 12.50 -29.08
C LYS A 436 11.35 12.07 -27.88
N ASN A 437 11.62 10.75 -27.74
CA ASN A 437 12.46 10.23 -26.66
C ASN A 437 13.92 10.68 -26.83
N LEU A 438 14.46 10.65 -28.06
CA LEU A 438 15.79 11.16 -28.39
C LEU A 438 15.94 12.64 -27.99
N ASN A 439 15.00 13.49 -28.39
CA ASN A 439 15.03 14.92 -28.02
C ASN A 439 14.99 15.13 -26.51
N THR A 440 14.17 14.35 -25.79
CA THR A 440 14.11 14.41 -24.33
C THR A 440 15.45 13.99 -23.71
N GLN A 441 16.07 12.93 -24.24
CA GLN A 441 17.33 12.41 -23.74
C GLN A 441 18.51 13.33 -24.03
N LEU A 442 18.57 13.98 -25.20
CA LEU A 442 19.61 14.97 -25.51
C LEU A 442 19.60 16.14 -24.51
N THR A 443 18.43 16.66 -24.17
CA THR A 443 18.30 17.71 -23.14
C THR A 443 18.75 17.20 -21.78
N ALA A 444 18.31 15.99 -21.39
CA ALA A 444 18.68 15.41 -20.10
C ALA A 444 20.19 15.13 -19.98
N GLN A 445 20.84 14.67 -21.04
CA GLN A 445 22.29 14.43 -21.04
C GLN A 445 23.08 15.74 -20.97
N ARG A 446 22.64 16.80 -21.66
CA ARG A 446 23.21 18.15 -21.46
C ARG A 446 23.15 18.54 -19.98
N ASP A 447 21.97 18.48 -19.37
CA ASP A 447 21.79 18.88 -17.97
C ASP A 447 22.66 18.06 -17.01
N ARG A 448 22.81 16.76 -17.29
CA ARG A 448 23.65 15.86 -16.50
C ARG A 448 25.12 16.23 -16.60
N LEU A 449 25.62 16.51 -17.81
CA LEU A 449 27.00 16.92 -18.05
C LEU A 449 27.28 18.31 -17.44
N ASP A 450 26.35 19.25 -17.61
CA ASP A 450 26.44 20.58 -16.98
C ASP A 450 26.51 20.47 -15.45
N GLN A 451 25.73 19.57 -14.84
CA GLN A 451 25.78 19.34 -13.39
C GLN A 451 27.12 18.73 -12.97
N MET A 452 27.62 17.75 -13.73
CA MET A 452 28.88 17.05 -13.45
C MET A 452 30.09 17.98 -13.54
N LEU A 453 30.06 18.99 -14.42
CA LEU A 453 31.13 19.98 -14.56
C LEU A 453 31.06 21.12 -13.53
N ARG A 454 29.92 21.27 -12.84
CA ARG A 454 29.73 22.30 -11.79
C ARG A 454 29.99 21.78 -10.38
N SER A 455 29.87 20.48 -10.17
CA SER A 455 30.24 19.77 -8.94
C SER A 455 31.72 19.46 -8.91
#